data_AF-A0AAD5Q008-F1
#
_entry.id   AF-A0AAD5Q008-F1
#
_cell.length_a   1.000
_cell.length_b   1.000
_cell.length_c   1.000
_cell.angle_alpha   90.00
_cell.angle_beta   90.00
_cell.angle_gamma   90.00
#
_symmetry.space_group_name_H-M   'P 1'
#
loop_
_entity.id
_entity.type
_entity.pdbx_description
1 polymer ?
#
loop_
_entity_poly.entity_id
_entity_poly.type
_entity_poly.pdbx_seq_one_letter_code
_entity_poly.pdbx_strand_id
1 'polypeptide(L)'
;MKEEDIPESEQVVKDRLSEKEKLRLEAERVAEYTEEEQEKYYIKKARRAAEKMQRQSATTVREWIRAQSDSLVIASHYDPEPVLLALLPYLKCSRPFVVYCD
;
A
#
# COMPACT_ATOMS: atom_id res chain seq x y z
N MET A 1 -35.89 19.38 20.99
CA MET A 1 -34.46 19.57 21.29
C MET A 1 -33.78 19.76 19.94
N LYS A 2 -33.02 20.85 19.76
CA LYS A 2 -32.38 21.17 18.48
C LYS A 2 -31.23 20.20 18.26
N GLU A 3 -31.22 19.51 17.13
CA GLU A 3 -30.07 18.75 16.66
C GLU A 3 -28.99 19.79 16.34
N GLU A 4 -27.94 19.81 17.15
CA GLU A 4 -26.79 20.68 16.96
C GLU A 4 -25.94 20.08 15.83
N ASP A 5 -25.78 20.86 14.75
CA ASP A 5 -24.82 20.65 13.67
C ASP A 5 -23.41 20.54 14.26
N ILE A 6 -22.94 19.32 14.43
CA ILE A 6 -21.54 19.03 14.72
C ILE A 6 -20.78 19.28 13.41
N PRO A 7 -19.80 20.22 13.35
CA PRO A 7 -19.07 20.46 12.11
C PRO A 7 -18.25 19.22 11.75
N GLU A 8 -18.67 18.52 10.70
CA GLU A 8 -17.96 17.38 10.12
C GLU A 8 -16.55 17.86 9.73
N SER A 9 -15.52 17.31 10.39
CA SER A 9 -14.12 17.69 10.11
C SER A 9 -13.77 17.43 8.63
N GLU A 10 -12.98 18.32 8.01
CA GLU A 10 -12.61 18.23 6.58
C GLU A 10 -12.03 16.87 6.16
N GLN A 11 -11.45 16.12 7.10
CA GLN A 11 -10.93 14.77 6.86
C GLN A 11 -12.04 13.75 6.56
N VAL A 12 -13.21 13.86 7.18
CA VAL A 12 -14.36 12.97 6.98
C VAL A 12 -15.02 13.23 5.62
N VAL A 13 -15.07 14.50 5.19
CA VAL A 13 -15.59 14.89 3.87
C VAL A 13 -14.65 14.42 2.75
N LYS A 14 -13.33 14.53 2.94
CA LYS A 14 -12.32 14.06 1.98
C LYS A 14 -12.39 12.56 1.75
N ASP A 15 -12.78 11.76 2.73
CA ASP A 15 -12.82 10.31 2.60
C ASP A 15 -14.01 9.80 1.78
N ARG A 16 -15.10 10.58 1.69
CA ARG A 16 -16.28 10.28 0.86
C ARG A 16 -16.14 10.67 -0.62
N LEU A 17 -15.14 11.46 -0.98
CA LEU A 17 -14.93 11.91 -2.36
C LEU A 17 -14.34 10.80 -3.24
N SER A 18 -14.82 10.72 -4.47
CA SER A 18 -14.27 9.82 -5.48
C SER A 18 -12.80 10.17 -5.77
N GLU A 19 -11.98 9.18 -6.11
CA GLU A 19 -10.56 9.38 -6.48
C GLU A 19 -10.39 10.48 -7.56
N LYS A 20 -11.38 10.63 -8.45
CA LYS A 20 -11.40 11.69 -9.46
C LYS A 20 -11.56 13.09 -8.87
N GLU A 21 -12.39 13.26 -7.85
CA GLU A 21 -12.64 14.56 -7.22
C GLU A 21 -11.45 14.97 -6.35
N LYS A 22 -10.84 14.00 -5.65
CA LYS A 22 -9.58 14.20 -4.91
C LYS A 22 -8.46 14.69 -5.84
N LEU A 23 -8.35 14.11 -7.04
CA LEU A 23 -7.36 14.51 -8.03
C LEU A 23 -7.57 15.94 -8.54
N ARG A 24 -8.84 16.35 -8.75
CA ARG A 24 -9.19 17.69 -9.23
C ARG A 24 -8.89 18.76 -8.18
N LEU A 25 -9.30 18.53 -6.93
CA LEU A 25 -9.04 19.45 -5.82
C LEU A 25 -7.52 19.61 -5.56
N GLU A 26 -6.77 18.52 -5.72
CA GLU A 26 -5.32 18.58 -5.61
C GLU A 26 -4.66 19.34 -6.76
N ALA A 27 -5.19 19.24 -7.99
CA ALA A 27 -4.71 20.01 -9.14
C ALA A 27 -5.01 21.51 -8.98
N GLU A 28 -6.19 21.88 -8.49
CA GLU A 28 -6.56 23.26 -8.17
C GLU A 28 -5.63 23.86 -7.12
N ARG A 29 -5.35 23.12 -6.03
CA ARG A 29 -4.40 23.53 -4.99
C ARG A 29 -2.97 23.70 -5.49
N VAL A 30 -2.53 22.87 -6.44
CA VAL A 30 -1.18 22.97 -7.01
C VAL A 30 -1.06 24.12 -7.99
N ALA A 31 -2.14 24.47 -8.69
CA ALA A 31 -2.19 25.61 -9.62
C ALA A 31 -2.09 26.97 -8.90
N GLU A 32 -2.44 27.03 -7.61
CA GLU A 32 -2.29 28.24 -6.77
C GLU A 32 -0.83 28.48 -6.30
N TYR A 33 0.06 27.49 -6.42
CA TYR A 33 1.45 27.62 -6.02
C TYR A 33 2.31 28.36 -7.05
N THR A 34 3.40 28.99 -6.60
CA THR A 34 4.43 29.54 -7.49
C THR A 34 5.19 28.43 -8.23
N GLU A 35 5.81 28.73 -9.38
CA GLU A 35 6.49 27.73 -10.21
C GLU A 35 7.54 26.91 -9.44
N GLU A 36 8.32 27.57 -8.56
CA GLU A 36 9.31 26.89 -7.72
C GLU A 36 8.68 25.94 -6.68
N GLU A 37 7.50 26.28 -6.17
CA GLU A 37 6.77 25.47 -5.20
C GLU A 37 6.09 24.28 -5.87
N GLN A 38 5.61 24.45 -7.09
CA GLN A 38 5.07 23.38 -7.93
C GLN A 38 6.15 22.33 -8.21
N GLU A 39 7.35 22.75 -8.62
CA GLU A 39 8.45 21.84 -8.91
C GLU A 39 8.86 21.03 -7.67
N LYS A 40 9.02 21.69 -6.51
CA LYS A 40 9.27 21.02 -5.23
C LYS A 40 8.16 20.05 -4.85
N TYR A 41 6.91 20.41 -5.11
CA TYR A 41 5.75 19.55 -4.87
C TYR A 41 5.79 18.29 -5.74
N TYR A 42 6.04 18.41 -7.05
CA TYR A 42 6.11 17.27 -7.96
C TYR A 42 7.26 16.33 -7.61
N ILE A 43 8.44 16.85 -7.28
CA ILE A 43 9.59 16.04 -6.84
C ILE A 43 9.22 15.26 -5.56
N LYS A 44 8.60 15.92 -4.58
CA LYS A 44 8.17 15.28 -3.33
C LYS A 44 7.07 14.24 -3.57
N LYS A 45 6.13 14.50 -4.48
CA LYS A 45 5.06 13.57 -4.87
C LYS A 45 5.63 12.33 -5.57
N ALA A 46 6.59 12.51 -6.48
CA ALA A 46 7.28 11.43 -7.16
C ALA A 46 8.08 10.55 -6.18
N ARG A 47 8.81 11.16 -5.24
CA ARG A 47 9.54 10.42 -4.19
C ARG A 47 8.60 9.55 -3.36
N ARG A 48 7.48 10.12 -2.90
CA ARG A 48 6.46 9.37 -2.15
C ARG A 48 5.85 8.25 -2.97
N ALA A 49 5.63 8.45 -4.27
CA ALA A 49 5.11 7.40 -5.14
C ALA A 49 6.10 6.23 -5.30
N ALA A 50 7.40 6.51 -5.38
CA ALA A 50 8.45 5.50 -5.45
C ALA A 50 8.64 4.74 -4.12
N GLU A 51 8.57 5.44 -2.98
CA GLU A 51 8.68 4.85 -1.64
C GLU A 51 7.41 4.09 -1.24
N LYS A 52 6.26 4.40 -1.85
CA LYS A 52 5.00 3.76 -1.53
C LYS A 52 5.03 2.32 -2.01
N MET A 53 5.23 1.40 -1.07
CA MET A 53 5.10 -0.03 -1.29
C MET A 53 3.75 -0.30 -1.95
N GLN A 54 3.80 -0.75 -3.21
CA GLN A 54 2.62 -0.92 -4.02
C GLN A 54 1.90 -2.19 -3.56
N ARG A 55 0.94 -2.00 -2.65
CA ARG A 55 0.08 -3.08 -2.18
C ARG A 55 -0.72 -3.61 -3.37
N GLN A 56 -0.71 -4.92 -3.50
CA GLN A 56 -1.42 -5.61 -4.56
C GLN A 56 -2.92 -5.63 -4.24
N SER A 57 -3.74 -5.70 -5.29
CA SER A 57 -5.18 -5.75 -5.09
C SER A 57 -5.58 -7.00 -4.30
N ALA A 58 -6.66 -6.93 -3.52
CA ALA A 58 -7.14 -8.08 -2.75
C ALA A 58 -7.51 -9.28 -3.63
N THR A 59 -7.85 -9.05 -4.90
CA THR A 59 -8.09 -10.11 -5.89
C THR A 59 -6.79 -10.81 -6.26
N THR A 60 -5.76 -10.04 -6.59
CA THR A 60 -4.41 -10.54 -6.93
C THR A 60 -3.81 -11.35 -5.79
N VAL A 61 -3.91 -10.87 -4.54
CA VAL A 61 -3.41 -11.59 -3.37
C VAL A 61 -4.12 -12.94 -3.21
N ARG A 62 -5.44 -12.99 -3.42
CA ARG A 62 -6.22 -14.24 -3.35
C ARG A 62 -5.83 -15.21 -4.46
N GLU A 63 -5.53 -14.72 -5.65
CA GLU A 63 -5.03 -15.54 -6.74
C GLU A 63 -3.67 -16.14 -6.43
N TRP A 64 -2.73 -15.36 -5.87
CA TRP A 64 -1.41 -15.86 -5.46
C TRP A 64 -1.49 -16.90 -4.35
N ILE A 65 -2.40 -16.73 -3.40
CA ILE A 65 -2.65 -17.75 -2.36
C ILE A 65 -3.12 -19.07 -2.98
N ARG A 66 -3.93 -19.02 -4.05
CA ARG A 66 -4.38 -20.22 -4.76
C ARG A 66 -3.32 -20.79 -5.70
N ALA A 67 -2.57 -19.92 -6.36
CA ALA A 67 -1.47 -20.28 -7.24
C ALA A 67 -0.22 -20.53 -6.39
N GLN A 68 -0.10 -21.76 -5.87
CA GLN A 68 1.07 -22.18 -5.11
C GLN A 68 2.39 -21.80 -5.81
N SER A 69 3.36 -21.38 -5.02
CA SER A 69 4.68 -20.93 -5.44
C SER A 69 5.57 -22.09 -5.87
N ASP A 70 6.53 -21.81 -6.76
CA ASP A 70 7.52 -22.79 -7.23
C ASP A 70 8.81 -22.79 -6.40
N SER A 71 9.01 -21.82 -5.51
CA SER A 71 10.13 -21.76 -4.57
C SER A 71 9.79 -20.87 -3.37
N LEU A 72 10.47 -21.07 -2.24
CA LEU A 72 10.34 -20.26 -1.01
C LEU A 72 11.73 -19.87 -0.49
N VAL A 73 11.96 -18.59 -0.24
CA VAL A 73 13.22 -18.08 0.33
C VAL A 73 12.88 -17.24 1.55
N ILE A 74 13.44 -17.59 2.71
CA ILE A 74 13.24 -16.89 3.98
C ILE A 74 14.59 -16.37 4.45
N ALA A 75 14.71 -15.05 4.57
CA ALA A 75 15.86 -14.37 5.16
C ALA A 75 15.32 -13.25 6.05
N SER A 76 15.22 -13.52 7.34
CA SER A 76 14.65 -12.59 8.31
C SER A 76 15.24 -12.82 9.69
N HIS A 77 15.13 -11.82 10.57
CA HIS A 77 15.50 -11.95 11.98
C HIS A 77 14.38 -12.57 12.85
N TYR A 78 13.30 -13.08 12.25
CA TYR A 78 12.27 -13.82 12.97
C TYR A 78 12.73 -15.25 13.22
N ASP A 79 12.10 -15.90 14.21
CA ASP A 79 12.26 -17.34 14.41
C ASP A 79 11.87 -18.09 13.12
N PRO A 80 12.79 -18.84 12.49
CA PRO A 80 12.56 -19.44 11.19
C PRO A 80 11.52 -20.56 11.21
N GLU A 81 11.36 -21.29 12.32
CA GLU A 81 10.43 -22.41 12.42
C GLU A 81 8.96 -22.01 12.22
N PRO A 82 8.39 -21.07 12.99
CA PRO A 82 6.99 -20.67 12.83
C PRO A 82 6.75 -20.01 11.46
N VAL A 83 7.74 -19.27 10.94
CA VAL A 83 7.65 -18.64 9.62
C VAL A 83 7.62 -19.68 8.52
N LEU A 84 8.49 -20.70 8.58
CA LEU A 84 8.53 -21.77 7.60
C LEU A 84 7.22 -22.56 7.61
N LEU A 85 6.72 -22.97 8.78
CA LEU A 85 5.48 -23.73 8.90
C LEU A 85 4.26 -22.95 8.38
N ALA A 86 4.22 -21.63 8.60
CA ALA A 86 3.16 -20.78 8.10
C ALA A 86 3.21 -20.58 6.57
N LEU A 87 4.40 -20.59 5.97
CA LEU A 87 4.59 -20.31 4.54
C LEU A 87 4.62 -21.57 3.65
N LEU A 88 4.96 -22.74 4.21
CA LEU A 88 4.98 -24.02 3.49
C LEU A 88 3.68 -24.38 2.75
N PRO A 89 2.47 -24.10 3.25
CA PRO A 89 1.22 -24.39 2.54
C PRO A 89 1.10 -23.68 1.18
N TYR A 90 1.84 -22.60 0.97
CA TYR A 90 1.86 -21.86 -0.28
C TYR A 90 2.91 -22.38 -1.27
N LEU A 91 3.70 -23.40 -0.91
CA LEU A 91 4.71 -24.01 -1.78
C LEU A 91 4.17 -25.30 -2.41
N LYS A 92 4.38 -25.49 -3.72
CA LYS A 92 4.01 -26.76 -4.38
C LYS A 92 4.87 -27.92 -3.85
N CYS A 93 4.35 -29.14 -3.95
CA CYS A 93 5.13 -30.35 -3.66
C CYS A 93 6.40 -30.44 -4.52
N SER A 94 7.45 -31.02 -3.95
CA SER A 94 8.74 -31.26 -4.63
C SER A 94 9.44 -29.97 -5.11
N ARG A 95 9.21 -28.84 -4.44
CA ARG A 95 9.85 -27.56 -4.74
C ARG A 95 10.89 -27.16 -3.70
N PRO A 96 11.95 -26.46 -4.11
CA PRO A 96 13.00 -26.05 -3.19
C PRO A 96 12.52 -24.94 -2.26
N PHE A 97 13.00 -24.98 -1.02
CA PHE A 97 12.95 -23.86 -0.11
C PHE A 97 14.32 -23.64 0.54
N VAL A 98 14.63 -22.39 0.85
CA VAL A 98 15.89 -21.98 1.50
C VAL A 98 15.55 -21.10 2.69
N VAL A 99 16.15 -21.40 3.84
CA VAL A 99 16.02 -20.62 5.07
C VAL A 99 17.40 -20.16 5.49
N TYR A 100 17.59 -18.85 5.56
CA TYR A 100 18.76 -18.21 6.16
C TYR A 100 18.41 -17.75 7.57
N CYS A 101 19.26 -18.12 8.53
CA CYS A 101 19.20 -17.64 9.90
C CYS A 101 20.59 -17.13 10.29
N ASP A 102 20.65 -15.96 10.91
CA ASP A 102 21.86 -15.35 11.45
C ASP A 102 22.13 -15.85 12.88
#